data_AF-A0A0B3RP92-F1
#
_entry.id   AF-A0A0B3RP92-F1
#
_cell.length_a   1.000
_cell.length_b   1.000
_cell.length_c   1.000
_cell.angle_alpha   90.00
_cell.angle_beta   90.00
_cell.angle_gamma   90.00
#
_symmetry.space_group_name_H-M   'P 1'
#
loop_
_entity.id
_entity.type
_entity.pdbx_description
1 polymer ?
#
loop_
_entity_poly.entity_id
_entity_poly.type
_entity_poly.pdbx_seq_one_letter_code
_entity_poly.pdbx_strand_id
1 'polypeptide(L)'
;MSDFQRESMEYDVVIVGGGPAGLSAAIRLKQLDADLQVVLLEKGSEVGAHILSGAVLDPCGLDALIPDWKDKGAPLNVPVTEDNFYMLGEAGKLRIPNWPMPPLMNNHGNYIVSMGNVCRWMAEHAEEMGVEIFPGMACSELVYGENGEVRGVVAGEFGKNPDGTPGPSYEPGMELLGKYVFLGEGVRGSLSKEVIEKYDLSAGKEPQKFGLGMKEIWEIDPAKHHEGRVTHTMGWPLGSNAGGGSFIYHLENNQVYVGFVVHLNYENPYLYPYMEFQRFKHHPMVAELLEGGKRVAYGARAISEGGYQSMPKMVAPGVALLGCSVGMVNVPRIKGNHNAMLSGKAAAEAAFAALQDGRSSDELSDYETEVREGAIGKDLKMVRNVKPMWSKYGLTASLTLGGLDMWTNNTLGFSFFGTLGHGKTDAEATGISAKFEPIDYPKPDGKLSFDRLTNVSFSFTNHEESQPAHLQLKDPHVPTSINLPKYAEPAQRYCPAGVYEVVEDESGPRFVINFQNCVHCKTCDIKDPSQNINWTVPQGGEGPNYPNM
;
A
#
# COMPACT_ATOMS: atom_id res chain seq x y z
N MET A 1 -11.80 29.76 -11.65
CA MET A 1 -10.40 29.31 -11.79
C MET A 1 -9.61 30.57 -12.09
N SER A 2 -8.75 30.98 -11.16
CA SER A 2 -7.79 32.05 -11.45
C SER A 2 -6.86 31.59 -12.56
N ASP A 3 -6.77 32.36 -13.65
CA ASP A 3 -5.89 32.15 -14.82
C ASP A 3 -4.41 32.25 -14.41
N PHE A 4 -3.90 31.22 -13.72
CA PHE A 4 -2.47 31.06 -13.54
C PHE A 4 -1.95 30.25 -14.72
N GLN A 5 -1.13 30.87 -15.57
CA GLN A 5 -0.40 30.17 -16.61
C GLN A 5 0.68 29.32 -15.93
N ARG A 6 0.58 27.99 -16.06
CA ARG A 6 1.58 27.04 -15.56
C ARG A 6 2.71 26.95 -16.58
N GLU A 7 3.94 26.83 -16.08
CA GLU A 7 5.04 26.38 -16.94
C GLU A 7 4.81 24.90 -17.31
N SER A 8 5.28 24.49 -18.48
CA SER A 8 5.19 23.11 -18.92
C SER A 8 6.54 22.59 -19.42
N MET A 9 6.79 21.31 -19.17
CA MET A 9 7.94 20.57 -19.70
C MET A 9 7.45 19.28 -20.36
N GLU A 10 8.05 18.93 -21.48
CA GLU A 10 7.70 17.75 -22.28
C GLU A 10 8.69 16.61 -22.03
N TYR A 11 8.16 15.39 -21.95
CA TYR A 11 8.90 14.14 -21.75
C TYR A 11 8.33 13.05 -22.67
N ASP A 12 9.12 11.99 -22.91
CA ASP A 12 8.58 10.78 -23.52
C ASP A 12 7.69 10.04 -22.54
N VAL A 13 8.12 9.91 -21.28
CA VAL A 13 7.35 9.24 -20.22
C VAL A 13 7.43 10.00 -18.90
N VAL A 14 6.26 10.28 -18.32
CA VAL A 14 6.12 10.85 -16.97
C VAL A 14 5.66 9.76 -16.00
N ILE A 15 6.40 9.55 -14.91
CA ILE A 15 6.13 8.49 -13.93
C ILE A 15 5.77 9.12 -12.58
N VAL A 16 4.60 8.77 -12.05
CA VAL A 16 4.11 9.23 -10.75
C VAL A 16 4.30 8.13 -9.71
N GLY A 17 5.25 8.33 -8.80
CA GLY A 17 5.56 7.46 -7.65
C GLY A 17 6.91 6.76 -7.74
N GLY A 18 7.80 7.06 -6.79
CA GLY A 18 9.13 6.46 -6.61
C GLY A 18 9.11 5.13 -5.85
N GLY A 19 8.08 4.33 -6.06
CA GLY A 19 7.99 2.97 -5.52
C GLY A 19 8.65 1.93 -6.45
N PRO A 20 8.62 0.64 -6.07
CA PRO A 20 9.26 -0.42 -6.85
C PRO A 20 8.72 -0.54 -8.27
N ALA A 21 7.45 -0.19 -8.53
CA ALA A 21 6.89 -0.19 -9.88
C ALA A 21 7.43 0.96 -10.74
N GLY A 22 7.35 2.19 -10.24
CA GLY A 22 7.79 3.39 -10.99
C GLY A 22 9.29 3.36 -11.27
N LEU A 23 10.11 3.00 -10.27
CA LEU A 23 11.55 2.87 -10.43
C LEU A 23 11.92 1.76 -11.44
N SER A 24 11.20 0.63 -11.43
CA SER A 24 11.41 -0.42 -12.43
C SER A 24 11.08 0.03 -13.84
N ALA A 25 10.01 0.81 -14.00
CA ALA A 25 9.66 1.39 -15.30
C ALA A 25 10.73 2.37 -15.78
N ALA A 26 11.18 3.28 -14.91
CA ALA A 26 12.19 4.27 -15.23
C ALA A 26 13.53 3.64 -15.67
N ILE A 27 14.02 2.68 -14.87
CA ILE A 27 15.23 1.89 -15.19
C ILE A 27 15.05 1.18 -16.53
N ARG A 28 13.92 0.48 -16.72
CA ARG A 28 13.71 -0.30 -17.94
C ARG A 28 13.64 0.57 -19.19
N LEU A 29 13.01 1.74 -19.12
CA LEU A 29 12.97 2.68 -20.25
C LEU A 29 14.39 3.10 -20.65
N LYS A 30 15.23 3.51 -19.69
CA LYS A 30 16.63 3.88 -19.97
C LYS A 30 17.51 2.72 -20.42
N GLN A 31 17.20 1.49 -20.02
CA GLN A 31 17.89 0.29 -20.52
C GLN A 31 17.56 0.02 -21.99
N LEU A 32 16.33 0.33 -22.41
CA LEU A 32 15.89 0.13 -23.80
C LEU A 32 16.43 1.23 -24.70
N ASP A 33 16.43 2.47 -24.22
CA ASP A 33 16.94 3.63 -24.94
C ASP A 33 17.36 4.75 -23.96
N ALA A 34 18.65 5.08 -23.98
CA ALA A 34 19.25 6.05 -23.08
C ALA A 34 18.81 7.50 -23.39
N ASP A 35 18.39 7.77 -24.62
CA ASP A 35 18.03 9.11 -25.10
C ASP A 35 16.59 9.49 -24.74
N LEU A 36 15.77 8.55 -24.26
CA LEU A 36 14.40 8.83 -23.81
C LEU A 36 14.38 9.85 -22.68
N GLN A 37 13.51 10.84 -22.79
CA GLN A 37 13.25 11.80 -21.72
C GLN A 37 12.26 11.19 -20.72
N VAL A 38 12.77 10.80 -19.54
CA VAL A 38 11.99 10.12 -18.50
C VAL A 38 12.09 10.90 -17.21
N VAL A 39 10.94 11.30 -16.67
CA VAL A 39 10.84 11.95 -15.37
C VAL A 39 10.06 11.08 -14.38
N LEU A 40 10.54 11.01 -13.15
CA LEU A 40 9.89 10.36 -12.03
C LEU A 40 9.61 11.37 -10.91
N LEU A 41 8.36 11.43 -10.48
CA LEU A 41 7.87 12.34 -9.44
C LEU A 41 7.54 11.55 -8.18
N GLU A 42 8.11 11.93 -7.03
CA GLU A 42 7.84 11.29 -5.74
C GLU A 42 7.42 12.34 -4.70
N LYS A 43 6.33 12.06 -3.98
CA LYS A 43 5.81 12.97 -2.96
C LYS A 43 6.65 12.99 -1.67
N GLY A 44 7.40 11.93 -1.37
CA GLY A 44 8.30 11.87 -0.22
C GLY A 44 9.46 12.84 -0.33
N SER A 45 9.93 13.34 0.81
CA SER A 45 11.11 14.23 0.89
C SER A 45 12.34 13.65 0.20
N GLU A 46 12.43 12.32 0.15
CA GLU A 46 13.34 11.53 -0.66
C GLU A 46 12.63 10.25 -1.12
N VAL A 47 13.19 9.57 -2.12
CA VAL A 47 12.75 8.21 -2.45
C VAL A 47 12.95 7.30 -1.24
N GLY A 48 11.95 6.49 -0.90
CA GLY A 48 12.00 5.61 0.27
C GLY A 48 11.29 6.17 1.51
N ALA A 49 11.20 7.50 1.68
CA ALA A 49 10.59 8.13 2.87
C ALA A 49 9.13 7.74 3.11
N HIS A 50 8.40 7.40 2.05
CA HIS A 50 7.00 6.96 2.10
C HIS A 50 6.79 5.46 1.87
N ILE A 51 7.87 4.70 1.70
CA ILE A 51 7.80 3.26 1.49
C ILE A 51 7.60 2.57 2.83
N LEU A 52 6.61 1.68 2.88
CA LEU A 52 6.37 0.83 4.04
C LEU A 52 6.02 -0.57 3.61
N SER A 53 6.78 -1.55 4.09
CA SER A 53 6.53 -2.96 3.83
C SER A 53 7.10 -3.85 4.93
N GLY A 54 6.43 -4.97 5.22
CA GLY A 54 7.08 -6.06 5.96
C GLY A 54 8.22 -6.69 5.17
N ALA A 55 8.06 -6.79 3.85
CA ALA A 55 9.04 -7.22 2.86
C ALA A 55 9.88 -8.47 3.15
N VAL A 56 9.27 -9.63 2.90
CA VAL A 56 9.99 -10.78 2.35
C VAL A 56 9.92 -10.67 0.83
N LEU A 57 11.01 -10.24 0.21
CA LEU A 57 11.11 -9.97 -1.22
C LEU A 57 11.46 -11.24 -2.00
N ASP A 58 10.60 -11.58 -2.95
CA ASP A 58 10.91 -12.52 -4.03
C ASP A 58 11.75 -11.78 -5.09
N PRO A 59 12.99 -12.22 -5.37
CA PRO A 59 13.91 -11.48 -6.21
C PRO A 59 13.54 -11.53 -7.70
N CYS A 60 12.55 -12.34 -8.13
CA CYS A 60 12.28 -12.53 -9.57
C CYS A 60 12.01 -11.22 -10.35
N GLY A 61 11.47 -10.19 -9.70
CA GLY A 61 11.30 -8.86 -10.30
C GLY A 61 12.63 -8.15 -10.57
N LEU A 62 13.57 -8.23 -9.61
CA LEU A 62 14.93 -7.73 -9.77
C LEU A 62 15.75 -8.60 -10.72
N ASP A 63 15.64 -9.92 -10.65
CA ASP A 63 16.33 -10.84 -11.57
C ASP A 63 15.95 -10.55 -13.04
N ALA A 64 14.70 -10.16 -13.29
CA ALA A 64 14.23 -9.80 -14.63
C ALA A 64 14.66 -8.38 -15.07
N LEU A 65 14.97 -7.48 -14.14
CA LEU A 65 15.26 -6.06 -14.43
C LEU A 65 16.77 -5.76 -14.40
N ILE A 66 17.48 -6.23 -13.38
CA ILE A 66 18.90 -6.04 -13.13
C ILE A 66 19.50 -7.40 -12.72
N PRO A 67 19.77 -8.31 -13.66
CA PRO A 67 20.19 -9.68 -13.34
C PRO A 67 21.47 -9.79 -12.49
N ASP A 68 22.32 -8.76 -12.53
CA ASP A 68 23.57 -8.60 -11.78
C ASP A 68 23.42 -7.73 -10.52
N TRP A 69 22.20 -7.58 -9.97
CA TRP A 69 21.91 -6.75 -8.79
C TRP A 69 22.79 -7.05 -7.57
N LYS A 70 23.23 -8.31 -7.42
CA LYS A 70 24.14 -8.72 -6.34
C LYS A 70 25.50 -8.04 -6.45
N ASP A 71 26.07 -8.05 -7.65
CA ASP A 71 27.40 -7.48 -7.91
C ASP A 71 27.36 -5.95 -7.86
N LYS A 72 26.18 -5.37 -8.12
CA LYS A 72 25.87 -3.94 -7.99
C LYS A 72 25.49 -3.50 -6.56
N GLY A 73 25.58 -4.41 -5.58
CA GLY A 73 25.41 -4.08 -4.17
C GLY A 73 23.97 -3.77 -3.73
N ALA A 74 22.95 -4.36 -4.38
CA ALA A 74 21.57 -4.18 -3.92
C ALA A 74 21.40 -4.65 -2.47
N PRO A 75 20.61 -3.96 -1.63
CA PRO A 75 20.52 -4.22 -0.18
C PRO A 75 19.64 -5.44 0.17
N LEU A 76 19.95 -6.60 -0.42
CA LEU A 76 19.31 -7.91 -0.22
C LEU A 76 20.26 -8.84 0.56
N ASN A 77 20.62 -8.43 1.77
CA ASN A 77 21.70 -9.07 2.54
C ASN A 77 21.23 -10.26 3.40
N VAL A 78 19.93 -10.35 3.71
CA VAL A 78 19.38 -11.32 4.67
C VAL A 78 18.53 -12.36 3.93
N PRO A 79 19.09 -13.49 3.49
CA PRO A 79 18.31 -14.57 2.91
C PRO A 79 17.38 -15.19 3.97
N VAL A 80 16.19 -15.63 3.56
CA VAL A 80 15.30 -16.36 4.46
C VAL A 80 15.86 -17.75 4.74
N THR A 81 16.07 -18.06 6.02
CA THR A 81 16.65 -19.34 6.50
C THR A 81 15.61 -20.23 7.16
N GLU A 82 14.56 -19.65 7.74
CA GLU A 82 13.50 -20.37 8.45
C GLU A 82 12.14 -19.71 8.24
N ASP A 83 11.12 -20.51 7.92
CA ASP A 83 9.73 -20.06 7.73
C ASP A 83 8.80 -20.67 8.77
N ASN A 84 8.14 -19.82 9.55
CA ASN A 84 7.21 -20.20 10.60
C ASN A 84 5.79 -19.67 10.38
N PHE A 85 4.80 -20.54 10.62
CA PHE A 85 3.37 -20.23 10.56
C PHE A 85 2.70 -20.75 11.83
N TYR A 86 2.07 -19.84 12.58
CA TYR A 86 1.37 -20.17 13.83
C TYR A 86 -0.10 -19.75 13.79
N MET A 87 -0.96 -20.60 14.35
CA MET A 87 -2.28 -20.20 14.82
C MET A 87 -2.18 -19.82 16.30
N LEU A 88 -2.61 -18.62 16.67
CA LEU A 88 -2.56 -18.13 18.04
C LEU A 88 -3.93 -18.22 18.71
N GLY A 89 -3.93 -18.72 19.94
CA GLY A 89 -4.94 -18.41 20.95
C GLY A 89 -4.39 -17.34 21.90
N GLU A 90 -5.16 -16.95 22.91
CA GLU A 90 -4.76 -15.88 23.84
C GLU A 90 -3.50 -16.23 24.65
N ALA A 91 -3.38 -17.48 25.11
CA ALA A 91 -2.27 -17.94 25.95
C ALA A 91 -1.31 -18.93 25.27
N GLY A 92 -1.52 -19.26 24.00
CA GLY A 92 -0.80 -20.36 23.37
C GLY A 92 -0.78 -20.29 21.85
N LYS A 93 0.09 -21.11 21.25
CA LYS A 93 0.32 -21.17 19.81
C LYS A 93 0.31 -22.62 19.31
N LEU A 94 -0.22 -22.83 18.12
CA LEU A 94 -0.15 -24.08 17.38
C LEU A 94 0.69 -23.86 16.11
N ARG A 95 1.75 -24.64 15.94
CA ARG A 95 2.55 -24.62 14.71
C ARG A 95 1.76 -25.29 13.59
N ILE A 96 1.55 -24.57 12.49
CA ILE A 96 1.07 -25.17 11.24
C ILE A 96 2.30 -25.74 10.53
N PRO A 97 2.40 -27.05 10.29
CA PRO A 97 3.58 -27.61 9.62
C PRO A 97 3.72 -27.06 8.20
N ASN A 98 4.95 -26.90 7.71
CA ASN A 98 5.22 -26.38 6.37
C ASN A 98 5.01 -27.45 5.27
N TRP A 99 5.21 -28.74 5.56
CA TRP A 99 5.14 -29.82 4.56
C TRP A 99 3.80 -30.00 3.82
N PRO A 100 2.60 -29.73 4.41
CA PRO A 100 1.35 -29.78 3.67
C PRO A 100 1.02 -28.46 2.95
N MET A 101 1.82 -27.39 3.13
CA MET A 101 1.58 -26.12 2.46
C MET A 101 1.96 -26.22 0.97
N PRO A 102 1.20 -25.56 0.07
CA PRO A 102 1.57 -25.52 -1.35
C PRO A 102 2.98 -24.93 -1.54
N PRO A 103 3.76 -25.39 -2.55
CA PRO A 103 5.13 -24.92 -2.80
C PRO A 103 5.28 -23.39 -2.90
N LEU A 104 4.27 -22.68 -3.42
CA LEU A 104 4.26 -21.22 -3.55
C LEU A 104 4.35 -20.45 -2.21
N MET A 105 4.07 -21.12 -1.09
CA MET A 105 4.14 -20.56 0.26
C MET A 105 5.54 -20.63 0.89
N ASN A 106 6.51 -21.25 0.21
CA ASN A 106 7.89 -21.36 0.66
C ASN A 106 8.65 -20.04 0.37
N ASN A 107 9.44 -19.55 1.33
CA ASN A 107 10.30 -18.39 1.13
C ASN A 107 11.76 -18.72 0.81
N HIS A 108 12.09 -19.97 0.52
CA HIS A 108 13.41 -20.33 0.03
C HIS A 108 13.76 -19.53 -1.24
N GLY A 109 14.93 -18.87 -1.22
CA GLY A 109 15.38 -17.98 -2.29
C GLY A 109 14.93 -16.51 -2.13
N ASN A 110 14.06 -16.21 -1.16
CA ASN A 110 13.64 -14.84 -0.87
C ASN A 110 14.56 -14.18 0.17
N TYR A 111 14.44 -12.86 0.29
CA TYR A 111 15.24 -12.05 1.21
C TYR A 111 14.34 -11.20 2.10
N ILE A 112 14.73 -11.01 3.35
CA ILE A 112 14.14 -10.01 4.24
C ILE A 112 14.83 -8.68 3.94
N VAL A 113 14.07 -7.64 3.59
CA VAL A 113 14.65 -6.35 3.15
C VAL A 113 13.96 -5.16 3.79
N SER A 114 14.66 -4.02 3.86
CA SER A 114 14.00 -2.72 3.91
C SER A 114 13.62 -2.31 2.49
N MET A 115 12.32 -2.21 2.20
CA MET A 115 11.91 -1.75 0.86
C MET A 115 12.21 -0.28 0.64
N GLY A 116 12.23 0.54 1.70
CA GLY A 116 12.76 1.91 1.62
C GLY A 116 14.18 1.93 1.06
N ASN A 117 15.08 1.11 1.61
CA ASN A 117 16.48 1.04 1.14
C ASN A 117 16.60 0.43 -0.26
N VAL A 118 15.80 -0.59 -0.61
CA VAL A 118 15.79 -1.13 -1.97
C VAL A 118 15.36 -0.06 -2.98
N CYS A 119 14.33 0.75 -2.67
CA CYS A 119 13.89 1.82 -3.55
C CYS A 119 14.92 2.95 -3.66
N ARG A 120 15.62 3.31 -2.57
CA ARG A 120 16.75 4.26 -2.62
C ARG A 120 17.84 3.78 -3.57
N TRP A 121 18.28 2.53 -3.42
CA TRP A 121 19.29 1.93 -4.30
C TRP A 121 18.83 1.88 -5.77
N MET A 122 17.56 1.54 -6.02
CA MET A 122 17.00 1.58 -7.38
C MET A 122 16.94 3.00 -7.95
N ALA A 123 16.69 4.02 -7.12
CA ALA A 123 16.70 5.42 -7.54
C ALA A 123 18.11 5.86 -7.94
N GLU A 124 19.12 5.55 -7.13
CA GLU A 124 20.53 5.83 -7.48
C GLU A 124 20.88 5.20 -8.84
N HIS A 125 20.48 3.95 -9.07
CA HIS A 125 20.68 3.27 -10.36
C HIS A 125 19.93 3.94 -11.52
N ALA A 126 18.72 4.42 -11.29
CA ALA A 126 17.93 5.12 -12.29
C ALA A 126 18.55 6.49 -12.64
N GLU A 127 19.03 7.24 -11.64
CA GLU A 127 19.71 8.52 -11.82
C GLU A 127 21.04 8.36 -12.57
N GLU A 128 21.82 7.30 -12.27
CA GLU A 128 23.03 6.95 -13.03
C GLU A 128 22.74 6.71 -14.51
N MET A 129 21.52 6.27 -14.85
CA MET A 129 21.05 6.06 -16.21
C MET A 129 20.39 7.32 -16.83
N GLY A 130 20.43 8.45 -16.14
CA GLY A 130 19.91 9.73 -16.62
C GLY A 130 18.39 9.88 -16.51
N VAL A 131 17.73 9.15 -15.62
CA VAL A 131 16.35 9.43 -15.23
C VAL A 131 16.34 10.71 -14.40
N GLU A 132 15.43 11.64 -14.69
CA GLU A 132 15.20 12.80 -13.85
C GLU A 132 14.27 12.43 -12.69
N ILE A 133 14.79 12.34 -11.48
CA ILE A 133 14.00 12.02 -10.28
C ILE A 133 13.80 13.27 -9.44
N PHE A 134 12.53 13.64 -9.21
CA PHE A 134 12.17 14.75 -8.34
C PHE A 134 11.42 14.24 -7.11
N PRO A 135 12.12 13.97 -6.01
CA PRO A 135 11.49 13.82 -4.71
C PRO A 135 10.94 15.17 -4.23
N GLY A 136 10.04 15.13 -3.27
CA GLY A 136 9.35 16.31 -2.76
C GLY A 136 8.32 16.90 -3.73
N MET A 137 7.99 16.21 -4.83
CA MET A 137 7.05 16.67 -5.84
C MET A 137 5.78 15.80 -5.83
N ALA A 138 4.78 16.27 -5.10
CA ALA A 138 3.46 15.65 -5.14
C ALA A 138 2.74 16.01 -6.44
N CYS A 139 2.16 15.01 -7.11
CA CYS A 139 1.32 15.21 -8.30
C CYS A 139 -0.13 15.45 -7.85
N SER A 140 -0.62 16.68 -7.99
CA SER A 140 -1.92 17.09 -7.47
C SER A 140 -3.07 16.92 -8.46
N GLU A 141 -2.80 17.00 -9.77
CA GLU A 141 -3.82 16.96 -10.82
C GLU A 141 -3.34 16.21 -12.07
N LEU A 142 -4.30 15.67 -12.83
CA LEU A 142 -4.06 15.11 -14.17
C LEU A 142 -4.27 16.19 -15.23
N VAL A 143 -3.36 16.25 -16.21
CA VAL A 143 -3.51 17.09 -17.39
C VAL A 143 -4.11 16.26 -18.52
N TYR A 144 -5.22 16.72 -19.09
CA TYR A 144 -5.93 16.04 -20.18
C TYR A 144 -5.79 16.82 -21.50
N GLY A 145 -5.69 16.09 -22.60
CA GLY A 145 -5.76 16.64 -23.95
C GLY A 145 -7.19 16.85 -24.44
N GLU A 146 -7.32 17.40 -25.65
CA GLU A 146 -8.61 17.75 -26.24
C GLU A 146 -9.50 16.53 -26.54
N ASN A 147 -8.92 15.35 -26.77
CA ASN A 147 -9.67 14.11 -27.00
C ASN A 147 -9.95 13.34 -25.71
N GLY A 148 -9.63 13.95 -24.55
CA GLY A 148 -9.83 13.37 -23.24
C GLY A 148 -8.79 12.33 -22.85
N GLU A 149 -7.68 12.21 -23.57
CA GLU A 149 -6.50 11.43 -23.22
C GLU A 149 -5.68 12.09 -22.10
N VAL A 150 -4.99 11.29 -21.28
CA VAL A 150 -4.06 11.84 -20.29
C VAL A 150 -2.79 12.27 -21.00
N ARG A 151 -2.37 13.52 -20.76
CA ARG A 151 -1.17 14.11 -21.35
C ARG A 151 -0.10 14.47 -20.34
N GLY A 152 -0.40 14.45 -19.05
CA GLY A 152 0.58 14.82 -18.04
C GLY A 152 0.00 14.89 -16.64
N VAL A 153 0.76 15.51 -15.75
CA VAL A 153 0.36 15.82 -14.38
C VAL A 153 0.81 17.21 -13.98
N VAL A 154 0.11 17.79 -13.01
CA VAL A 154 0.57 18.98 -12.30
C VAL A 154 1.37 18.52 -11.08
N ALA A 155 2.60 19.01 -10.96
CA ALA A 155 3.48 18.71 -9.84
C ALA A 155 4.02 19.99 -9.18
N GLY A 156 4.31 19.91 -7.88
CA GLY A 156 4.96 20.99 -7.15
C GLY A 156 4.05 22.19 -6.88
N GLU A 157 2.77 21.96 -6.58
CA GLU A 157 1.88 23.02 -6.10
C GLU A 157 2.05 23.27 -4.60
N PHE A 158 2.26 24.52 -4.20
CA PHE A 158 2.57 24.90 -2.82
C PHE A 158 1.88 26.21 -2.40
N GLY A 159 1.79 26.45 -1.09
CA GLY A 159 1.43 27.77 -0.55
C GLY A 159 -0.05 28.17 -0.65
N LYS A 160 -0.98 27.20 -0.69
CA LYS A 160 -2.42 27.45 -0.50
C LYS A 160 -2.72 27.77 0.97
N ASN A 161 -3.68 28.66 1.22
CA ASN A 161 -4.24 28.93 2.55
C ASN A 161 -5.11 27.75 3.03
N PRO A 162 -5.49 27.65 4.32
CA PRO A 162 -6.31 26.55 4.84
C PRO A 162 -7.67 26.37 4.15
N ASP A 163 -8.23 27.44 3.56
CA ASP A 163 -9.48 27.42 2.81
C ASP A 163 -9.33 27.01 1.33
N GLY A 164 -8.10 26.71 0.89
CA GLY A 164 -7.78 26.33 -0.49
C GLY A 164 -7.48 27.50 -1.42
N THR A 165 -7.59 28.75 -0.96
CA THR A 165 -7.27 29.93 -1.79
C THR A 165 -5.76 30.12 -1.94
N PRO A 166 -5.27 30.74 -3.02
CA PRO A 166 -3.87 31.13 -3.16
C PRO A 166 -3.38 32.00 -1.99
N GLY A 167 -2.34 31.57 -1.29
CA GLY A 167 -1.65 32.36 -0.27
C GLY A 167 -0.59 33.32 -0.84
N PRO A 168 0.08 34.10 0.02
CA PRO A 168 1.14 35.03 -0.40
C PRO A 168 2.36 34.35 -1.05
N SER A 169 2.60 33.09 -0.69
CA SER A 169 3.68 32.24 -1.22
C SER A 169 3.15 31.15 -2.15
N TYR A 170 1.99 31.39 -2.78
CA TYR A 170 1.38 30.40 -3.67
C TYR A 170 2.23 30.18 -4.91
N GLU A 171 2.63 28.94 -5.12
CA GLU A 171 3.24 28.46 -6.35
C GLU A 171 2.25 27.51 -7.00
N PRO A 172 1.76 27.82 -8.22
CA PRO A 172 0.77 26.97 -8.85
C PRO A 172 1.32 25.56 -9.07
N GLY A 173 2.62 25.41 -9.33
CA GLY A 173 3.26 24.17 -9.79
C GLY A 173 3.36 24.11 -11.31
N MET A 174 3.98 23.05 -11.81
CA MET A 174 4.36 22.87 -13.22
C MET A 174 3.62 21.71 -13.86
N GLU A 175 3.29 21.83 -15.15
CA GLU A 175 2.75 20.74 -15.96
C GLU A 175 3.89 19.89 -16.52
N LEU A 176 3.97 18.62 -16.12
CA LEU A 176 4.86 17.65 -16.75
C LEU A 176 4.06 16.83 -17.75
N LEU A 177 4.31 17.11 -19.03
CA LEU A 177 3.62 16.53 -20.16
C LEU A 177 4.41 15.34 -20.69
N GLY A 178 3.75 14.20 -20.85
CA GLY A 178 4.32 12.96 -21.34
C GLY A 178 3.57 12.46 -22.56
N LYS A 179 4.29 11.82 -23.50
CA LYS A 179 3.63 11.00 -24.53
C LYS A 179 2.85 9.85 -23.87
N TYR A 180 3.37 9.33 -22.76
CA TYR A 180 2.66 8.42 -21.85
C TYR A 180 2.88 8.81 -20.38
N VAL A 181 1.86 8.61 -19.56
CA VAL A 181 1.89 8.84 -18.11
C VAL A 181 1.71 7.51 -17.37
N PHE A 182 2.61 7.21 -16.44
CA PHE A 182 2.56 6.02 -15.61
C PHE A 182 2.17 6.36 -14.18
N LEU A 183 1.04 5.82 -13.69
CA LEU A 183 0.58 6.02 -12.33
C LEU A 183 0.98 4.84 -11.43
N GLY A 184 2.14 4.99 -10.79
CA GLY A 184 2.74 4.07 -9.82
C GLY A 184 2.57 4.50 -8.36
N GLU A 185 1.53 5.30 -8.03
CA GLU A 185 1.24 5.83 -6.68
C GLU A 185 1.08 4.76 -5.58
N GLY A 186 0.85 3.52 -6.00
CA GLY A 186 0.64 2.36 -5.15
C GLY A 186 -0.81 2.26 -4.69
N VAL A 187 -1.01 1.59 -3.55
CA VAL A 187 -2.35 1.30 -3.02
C VAL A 187 -3.21 2.57 -2.92
N ARG A 188 -4.39 2.55 -3.56
CA ARG A 188 -5.37 3.64 -3.55
C ARG A 188 -4.72 5.00 -3.88
N GLY A 189 -4.04 5.06 -5.02
CA GLY A 189 -3.51 6.30 -5.62
C GLY A 189 -4.62 7.34 -5.83
N SER A 190 -4.32 8.62 -5.56
CA SER A 190 -5.30 9.70 -5.69
C SER A 190 -5.60 10.02 -7.14
N LEU A 191 -4.60 9.99 -8.02
CA LEU A 191 -4.83 10.17 -9.46
C LEU A 191 -5.31 8.88 -10.11
N SER A 192 -4.81 7.73 -9.65
CA SER A 192 -5.21 6.41 -10.13
C SER A 192 -6.71 6.18 -9.95
N LYS A 193 -7.29 6.57 -8.80
CA LYS A 193 -8.75 6.43 -8.57
C LYS A 193 -9.56 7.33 -9.52
N GLU A 194 -9.08 8.53 -9.84
CA GLU A 194 -9.73 9.44 -10.79
C GLU A 194 -9.71 8.86 -12.21
N VAL A 195 -8.56 8.31 -12.64
CA VAL A 195 -8.45 7.62 -13.94
C VAL A 195 -9.37 6.40 -13.99
N ILE A 196 -9.41 5.59 -12.92
CA ILE A 196 -10.29 4.42 -12.85
C ILE A 196 -11.76 4.83 -13.00
N GLU A 197 -12.18 5.91 -12.34
CA GLU A 197 -13.55 6.42 -12.41
C GLU A 197 -13.86 7.03 -13.78
N LYS A 198 -13.01 7.91 -14.30
CA LYS A 198 -13.23 8.64 -15.56
C LYS A 198 -13.41 7.71 -16.77
N TYR A 199 -12.61 6.65 -16.85
CA TYR A 199 -12.64 5.70 -17.98
C TYR A 199 -13.38 4.39 -17.66
N ASP A 200 -14.09 4.32 -16.52
CA ASP A 200 -14.82 3.12 -16.06
C ASP A 200 -13.96 1.84 -16.08
N LEU A 201 -12.70 1.96 -15.65
CA LEU A 201 -11.72 0.86 -15.76
C LEU A 201 -12.06 -0.34 -14.86
N SER A 202 -12.96 -0.16 -13.90
CA SER A 202 -13.45 -1.23 -13.03
C SER A 202 -14.67 -1.98 -13.59
N ALA A 203 -15.16 -1.61 -14.79
CA ALA A 203 -16.30 -2.27 -15.41
C ALA A 203 -16.10 -3.80 -15.51
N GLY A 204 -17.07 -4.56 -15.00
CA GLY A 204 -17.05 -6.02 -15.01
C GLY A 204 -15.99 -6.67 -14.10
N LYS A 205 -15.41 -5.91 -13.16
CA LYS A 205 -14.46 -6.40 -12.15
C LYS A 205 -15.10 -6.44 -10.77
N GLU A 206 -14.56 -7.26 -9.89
CA GLU A 206 -14.94 -7.23 -8.48
C GLU A 206 -14.34 -5.98 -7.79
N PRO A 207 -14.97 -5.46 -6.71
CA PRO A 207 -14.37 -4.36 -5.98
C PRO A 207 -12.99 -4.75 -5.45
N GLN A 208 -12.08 -3.78 -5.42
CA GLN A 208 -10.81 -3.96 -4.74
C GLN A 208 -11.06 -4.22 -3.25
N LYS A 209 -10.28 -5.13 -2.69
CA LYS A 209 -10.21 -5.39 -1.24
C LYS A 209 -8.91 -4.86 -0.70
N PHE A 210 -8.89 -4.52 0.57
CA PHE A 210 -7.73 -3.96 1.21
C PHE A 210 -7.56 -4.47 2.64
N GLY A 211 -6.33 -4.39 3.12
CA GLY A 211 -5.96 -4.51 4.52
C GLY A 211 -5.24 -3.26 4.99
N LEU A 212 -5.26 -2.97 6.29
CA LEU A 212 -4.39 -1.99 6.93
C LEU A 212 -3.22 -2.74 7.57
N GLY A 213 -2.02 -2.55 7.01
CA GLY A 213 -0.78 -2.99 7.60
C GLY A 213 -0.20 -1.91 8.50
N MET A 214 0.17 -2.30 9.72
CA MET A 214 0.96 -1.49 10.65
C MET A 214 2.27 -2.23 10.93
N LYS A 215 3.36 -1.48 11.06
CA LYS A 215 4.69 -2.03 11.27
C LYS A 215 5.43 -1.20 12.31
N GLU A 216 6.17 -1.88 13.16
CA GLU A 216 7.19 -1.31 14.03
C GLU A 216 8.53 -2.01 13.76
N ILE A 217 9.63 -1.25 13.90
CA ILE A 217 10.99 -1.81 13.94
C ILE A 217 11.43 -1.84 15.40
N TRP A 218 11.99 -2.96 15.84
CA TRP A 218 12.46 -3.15 17.20
C TRP A 218 13.91 -3.61 17.21
N GLU A 219 14.74 -2.99 18.03
CA GLU A 219 16.00 -3.56 18.48
C GLU A 219 15.72 -4.48 19.66
N ILE A 220 16.19 -5.73 19.59
CA ILE A 220 15.94 -6.74 20.63
C ILE A 220 17.26 -7.28 21.20
N ASP A 221 17.15 -8.03 22.30
CA ASP A 221 18.28 -8.78 22.86
C ASP A 221 18.90 -9.69 21.79
N PRO A 222 20.21 -9.55 21.49
CA PRO A 222 20.90 -10.41 20.53
C PRO A 222 20.74 -11.92 20.81
N ALA A 223 20.56 -12.31 22.07
CA ALA A 223 20.35 -13.72 22.44
C ALA A 223 18.99 -14.28 21.96
N LYS A 224 18.00 -13.41 21.70
CA LYS A 224 16.67 -13.76 21.18
C LYS A 224 16.57 -13.58 19.66
N HIS A 225 17.62 -13.06 19.03
CA HIS A 225 17.64 -12.71 17.62
C HIS A 225 18.11 -13.88 16.75
N HIS A 226 17.40 -14.16 15.65
CA HIS A 226 17.68 -15.24 14.71
C HIS A 226 17.57 -14.74 13.28
N GLU A 227 18.64 -14.13 12.77
CA GLU A 227 18.68 -13.54 11.43
C GLU A 227 18.18 -14.49 10.33
N GLY A 228 17.35 -13.98 9.42
CA GLY A 228 16.75 -14.78 8.34
C GLY A 228 15.48 -15.54 8.73
N ARG A 229 15.07 -15.53 10.00
CA ARG A 229 13.83 -16.15 10.45
C ARG A 229 12.61 -15.28 10.10
N VAL A 230 11.65 -15.90 9.44
CA VAL A 230 10.36 -15.33 9.06
C VAL A 230 9.26 -16.03 9.85
N THR A 231 8.40 -15.28 10.53
CA THR A 231 7.26 -15.84 11.26
C THR A 231 5.97 -15.10 10.91
N HIS A 232 4.94 -15.85 10.56
CA HIS A 232 3.58 -15.36 10.34
C HIS A 232 2.63 -15.96 11.37
N THR A 233 1.66 -15.17 11.81
CA THR A 233 0.63 -15.66 12.72
C THR A 233 -0.78 -15.27 12.29
N MET A 234 -1.76 -16.10 12.65
CA MET A 234 -3.19 -15.89 12.44
C MET A 234 -3.95 -16.20 13.73
N GLY A 235 -5.22 -15.78 13.82
CA GLY A 235 -6.08 -16.05 14.98
C GLY A 235 -6.13 -14.87 15.95
N TRP A 236 -5.73 -15.09 17.21
CA TRP A 236 -5.73 -14.04 18.23
C TRP A 236 -4.80 -12.86 17.85
N PRO A 237 -5.19 -11.59 18.12
CA PRO A 237 -6.37 -11.15 18.86
C PRO A 237 -7.65 -10.93 18.04
N LEU A 238 -7.61 -11.11 16.71
CA LEU A 238 -8.74 -10.75 15.84
C LEU A 238 -9.96 -11.66 16.03
N GLY A 239 -9.75 -12.96 16.26
CA GLY A 239 -10.84 -13.92 16.49
C GLY A 239 -11.88 -13.89 15.37
N SER A 240 -13.15 -13.68 15.73
CA SER A 240 -14.26 -13.51 14.78
C SER A 240 -14.51 -12.05 14.38
N ASN A 241 -13.81 -11.07 14.97
CA ASN A 241 -14.08 -9.65 14.73
C ASN A 241 -13.56 -9.18 13.35
N ALA A 242 -12.46 -9.77 12.86
CA ALA A 242 -11.87 -9.43 11.58
C ALA A 242 -10.97 -10.55 11.05
N GLY A 243 -10.70 -10.52 9.74
CA GLY A 243 -9.60 -11.27 9.13
C GLY A 243 -8.30 -10.48 9.21
N GLY A 244 -7.18 -11.18 9.14
CA GLY A 244 -5.84 -10.58 9.23
C GLY A 244 -4.84 -11.51 9.90
N GLY A 245 -3.69 -10.95 10.26
CA GLY A 245 -2.60 -11.70 10.85
C GLY A 245 -1.38 -10.83 11.16
N SER A 246 -0.33 -11.45 11.67
CA SER A 246 0.93 -10.77 11.98
C SER A 246 2.08 -11.29 11.15
N PHE A 247 3.15 -10.50 11.15
CA PHE A 247 4.45 -10.93 10.69
C PHE A 247 5.56 -10.48 11.66
N ILE A 248 6.57 -11.32 11.83
CA ILE A 248 7.78 -11.07 12.61
C ILE A 248 8.99 -11.55 11.81
N TYR A 249 9.84 -10.63 11.37
CA TYR A 249 11.01 -10.94 10.54
C TYR A 249 12.29 -10.44 11.21
N HIS A 250 13.31 -11.30 11.24
CA HIS A 250 14.60 -11.02 11.85
C HIS A 250 15.61 -10.56 10.80
N LEU A 251 16.12 -9.34 10.98
CA LEU A 251 16.95 -8.63 10.00
C LEU A 251 18.37 -8.48 10.53
N GLU A 252 19.20 -7.74 9.82
CA GLU A 252 20.50 -7.32 10.32
C GLU A 252 20.39 -6.46 11.62
N ASN A 253 21.51 -6.30 12.33
CA ASN A 253 21.65 -5.39 13.47
C ASN A 253 20.75 -5.71 14.68
N ASN A 254 20.39 -6.98 14.87
CA ASN A 254 19.47 -7.43 15.94
C ASN A 254 18.10 -6.74 15.88
N GLN A 255 17.70 -6.31 14.68
CA GLN A 255 16.41 -5.70 14.47
C GLN A 255 15.37 -6.76 14.09
N VAL A 256 14.14 -6.55 14.55
CA VAL A 256 12.98 -7.30 14.07
C VAL A 256 11.92 -6.35 13.54
N TYR A 257 11.34 -6.71 12.40
CA TYR A 257 10.08 -6.11 11.97
C TYR A 257 8.96 -6.85 12.67
N VAL A 258 8.13 -6.10 13.40
CA VAL A 258 6.89 -6.63 13.97
C VAL A 258 5.76 -5.87 13.31
N GLY A 259 4.89 -6.59 12.61
CA GLY A 259 3.76 -5.97 11.95
C GLY A 259 2.49 -6.79 12.02
N PHE A 260 1.40 -6.10 11.71
CA PHE A 260 0.06 -6.62 11.87
C PHE A 260 -0.84 -6.06 10.79
N VAL A 261 -1.61 -6.94 10.16
CA VAL A 261 -2.54 -6.61 9.08
C VAL A 261 -3.95 -6.91 9.55
N VAL A 262 -4.85 -5.95 9.35
CA VAL A 262 -6.29 -6.13 9.54
C VAL A 262 -7.00 -5.91 8.22
N HIS A 263 -7.73 -6.90 7.74
CA HIS A 263 -8.51 -6.79 6.52
C HIS A 263 -9.63 -5.76 6.70
N LEU A 264 -9.70 -4.76 5.83
CA LEU A 264 -10.66 -3.64 5.94
C LEU A 264 -12.11 -4.05 5.65
N ASN A 265 -12.37 -5.30 5.26
CA ASN A 265 -13.72 -5.84 5.16
C ASN A 265 -14.34 -6.26 6.51
N TYR A 266 -13.76 -5.90 7.65
CA TYR A 266 -14.34 -6.18 8.97
C TYR A 266 -15.67 -5.43 9.17
N GLU A 267 -16.60 -6.05 9.89
CA GLU A 267 -17.95 -5.51 10.07
C GLU A 267 -18.07 -4.63 11.32
N ASN A 268 -17.42 -5.02 12.42
CA ASN A 268 -17.58 -4.36 13.72
C ASN A 268 -17.01 -2.93 13.70
N PRO A 269 -17.83 -1.87 13.79
CA PRO A 269 -17.34 -0.50 13.75
C PRO A 269 -16.53 -0.07 14.98
N TYR A 270 -16.59 -0.85 16.07
CA TYR A 270 -15.79 -0.63 17.28
C TYR A 270 -14.39 -1.25 17.20
N LEU A 271 -14.09 -2.04 16.16
CA LEU A 271 -12.76 -2.60 15.97
C LEU A 271 -11.74 -1.47 15.76
N TYR A 272 -10.65 -1.55 16.51
CA TYR A 272 -9.57 -0.58 16.49
C TYR A 272 -8.28 -1.28 16.05
N PRO A 273 -7.94 -1.29 14.74
CA PRO A 273 -6.82 -2.06 14.19
C PRO A 273 -5.49 -1.78 14.88
N TYR A 274 -5.23 -0.52 15.21
CA TYR A 274 -4.04 -0.12 15.96
C TYR A 274 -3.97 -0.82 17.33
N MET A 275 -5.06 -0.86 18.08
CA MET A 275 -5.08 -1.53 19.38
C MET A 275 -5.07 -3.05 19.27
N GLU A 276 -5.58 -3.64 18.19
CA GLU A 276 -5.35 -5.06 17.90
C GLU A 276 -3.85 -5.36 17.71
N PHE A 277 -3.13 -4.50 16.98
CA PHE A 277 -1.69 -4.62 16.84
C PHE A 277 -0.95 -4.44 18.19
N GLN A 278 -1.34 -3.44 18.97
CA GLN A 278 -0.74 -3.24 20.30
C GLN A 278 -1.05 -4.42 21.24
N ARG A 279 -2.27 -4.95 21.22
CA ARG A 279 -2.69 -6.14 21.99
C ARG A 279 -1.93 -7.39 21.54
N PHE A 280 -1.73 -7.58 20.24
CA PHE A 280 -0.99 -8.71 19.68
C PHE A 280 0.40 -8.88 20.32
N LYS A 281 1.11 -7.76 20.57
CA LYS A 281 2.44 -7.77 21.18
C LYS A 281 2.48 -8.32 22.61
N HIS A 282 1.34 -8.42 23.28
CA HIS A 282 1.20 -9.02 24.62
C HIS A 282 1.02 -10.54 24.59
N HIS A 283 0.86 -11.16 23.41
CA HIS A 283 0.87 -12.63 23.33
C HIS A 283 2.22 -13.16 23.87
N PRO A 284 2.25 -14.24 24.68
CA PRO A 284 3.48 -14.67 25.38
C PRO A 284 4.71 -14.82 24.48
N MET A 285 4.54 -15.38 23.28
CA MET A 285 5.62 -15.52 22.30
C MET A 285 6.23 -14.19 21.84
N VAL A 286 5.41 -13.14 21.71
CA VAL A 286 5.85 -11.83 21.20
C VAL A 286 6.39 -10.99 22.35
N ALA A 287 5.72 -11.04 23.51
CA ALA A 287 6.18 -10.39 24.73
C ALA A 287 7.57 -10.90 25.13
N GLU A 288 7.81 -12.22 25.08
CA GLU A 288 9.12 -12.82 25.35
C GLU A 288 10.19 -12.30 24.38
N LEU A 289 9.88 -12.20 23.08
CA LEU A 289 10.80 -11.70 22.07
C LEU A 289 11.19 -10.23 22.29
N LEU A 290 10.20 -9.40 22.65
CA LEU A 290 10.35 -7.94 22.76
C LEU A 290 10.72 -7.48 24.17
N GLU A 291 10.75 -8.37 25.16
CA GLU A 291 11.13 -8.03 26.53
C GLU A 291 12.55 -7.44 26.56
N GLY A 292 12.64 -6.21 27.10
CA GLY A 292 13.88 -5.43 27.16
C GLY A 292 14.24 -4.72 25.85
N GLY A 293 13.48 -4.96 24.78
CA GLY A 293 13.69 -4.35 23.47
C GLY A 293 13.28 -2.88 23.40
N LYS A 294 13.70 -2.23 22.32
CA LYS A 294 13.44 -0.81 22.05
C LYS A 294 12.78 -0.66 20.68
N ARG A 295 11.60 -0.05 20.64
CA ARG A 295 10.97 0.38 19.38
C ARG A 295 11.77 1.53 18.76
N VAL A 296 12.08 1.41 17.47
CA VAL A 296 12.91 2.35 16.70
C VAL A 296 12.10 3.15 15.69
N ALA A 297 11.08 2.55 15.07
CA ALA A 297 10.26 3.20 14.06
C ALA A 297 8.82 2.65 14.07
N TYR A 298 7.89 3.42 13.51
CA TYR A 298 6.50 3.02 13.30
C TYR A 298 5.98 3.55 11.97
N GLY A 299 5.05 2.82 11.37
CA GLY A 299 4.27 3.32 10.26
C GLY A 299 3.07 2.44 9.93
N ALA A 300 2.25 2.95 9.01
CA ALA A 300 1.12 2.20 8.50
C ALA A 300 0.87 2.47 7.01
N ARG A 301 0.34 1.45 6.31
CA ARG A 301 -0.04 1.52 4.90
C ARG A 301 -1.19 0.58 4.63
N ALA A 302 -2.15 0.99 3.82
CA ALA A 302 -3.09 0.05 3.24
C ALA A 302 -2.36 -0.91 2.27
N ILE A 303 -2.95 -2.07 2.03
CA ILE A 303 -2.41 -3.08 1.11
C ILE A 303 -3.59 -3.57 0.28
N SER A 304 -3.45 -3.73 -1.02
CA SER A 304 -4.48 -4.36 -1.85
C SER A 304 -4.55 -5.85 -1.55
N GLU A 305 -5.76 -6.40 -1.47
CA GLU A 305 -6.07 -7.78 -1.17
C GLU A 305 -7.09 -8.41 -2.13
N GLY A 306 -7.63 -7.65 -3.10
CA GLY A 306 -8.64 -8.16 -4.02
C GLY A 306 -8.07 -9.15 -5.04
N GLY A 307 -6.79 -9.06 -5.36
CA GLY A 307 -6.10 -10.00 -6.23
C GLY A 307 -6.66 -10.02 -7.65
N TYR A 308 -6.60 -11.19 -8.29
CA TYR A 308 -6.86 -11.35 -9.73
C TYR A 308 -8.23 -10.81 -10.18
N GLN A 309 -9.28 -11.00 -9.39
CA GLN A 309 -10.66 -10.60 -9.72
C GLN A 309 -10.88 -9.09 -9.71
N SER A 310 -10.05 -8.36 -8.95
CA SER A 310 -10.21 -6.94 -8.70
C SER A 310 -9.25 -6.07 -9.50
N MET A 311 -8.38 -6.67 -10.34
CA MET A 311 -7.53 -5.88 -11.22
C MET A 311 -8.39 -5.14 -12.25
N PRO A 312 -8.42 -3.80 -12.24
CA PRO A 312 -9.10 -3.02 -13.27
C PRO A 312 -8.48 -3.28 -14.64
N LYS A 313 -9.07 -2.72 -15.70
CA LYS A 313 -8.29 -2.41 -16.90
C LYS A 313 -7.18 -1.44 -16.46
N MET A 314 -5.94 -1.70 -16.85
CA MET A 314 -4.78 -0.96 -16.34
C MET A 314 -4.23 0.06 -17.33
N VAL A 315 -4.91 0.24 -18.47
CA VAL A 315 -4.57 1.23 -19.50
C VAL A 315 -5.79 2.00 -19.96
N ALA A 316 -5.57 3.26 -20.26
CA ALA A 316 -6.48 4.20 -20.92
C ALA A 316 -5.66 5.11 -21.84
N PRO A 317 -6.27 5.92 -22.72
CA PRO A 317 -5.52 6.77 -23.64
C PRO A 317 -4.49 7.65 -22.91
N GLY A 318 -3.21 7.41 -23.18
CA GLY A 318 -2.07 8.13 -22.64
C GLY A 318 -1.67 7.77 -21.22
N VAL A 319 -2.32 6.80 -20.57
CA VAL A 319 -2.03 6.43 -19.18
C VAL A 319 -1.98 4.93 -18.93
N ALA A 320 -1.04 4.51 -18.09
CA ALA A 320 -0.96 3.15 -17.56
C ALA A 320 -0.88 3.16 -16.02
N LEU A 321 -1.64 2.26 -15.38
CA LEU A 321 -1.63 2.03 -13.93
C LEU A 321 -0.64 0.90 -13.61
N LEU A 322 0.20 1.08 -12.58
CA LEU A 322 1.26 0.14 -12.24
C LEU A 322 1.14 -0.42 -10.82
N GLY A 323 1.68 -1.62 -10.60
CA GLY A 323 1.85 -2.23 -9.28
C GLY A 323 0.59 -2.23 -8.41
N CYS A 324 0.72 -1.70 -7.19
CA CYS A 324 -0.39 -1.69 -6.22
C CYS A 324 -1.51 -0.69 -6.56
N SER A 325 -1.32 0.20 -7.55
CA SER A 325 -2.43 1.00 -8.10
C SER A 325 -3.46 0.11 -8.81
N VAL A 326 -3.00 -0.97 -9.45
CA VAL A 326 -3.84 -2.02 -10.05
C VAL A 326 -4.25 -3.07 -9.01
N GLY A 327 -3.42 -3.27 -7.98
CA GLY A 327 -3.68 -4.18 -6.86
C GLY A 327 -3.04 -5.56 -7.00
N MET A 328 -1.82 -5.61 -7.54
CA MET A 328 -1.10 -6.84 -7.92
C MET A 328 -0.42 -7.59 -6.74
N VAL A 329 -1.10 -7.70 -5.61
CA VAL A 329 -0.57 -8.39 -4.41
C VAL A 329 -1.04 -9.84 -4.37
N ASN A 330 -0.09 -10.76 -4.25
CA ASN A 330 -0.34 -12.14 -3.90
C ASN A 330 -0.59 -12.23 -2.39
N VAL A 331 -1.87 -12.25 -2.01
CA VAL A 331 -2.31 -12.13 -0.60
C VAL A 331 -1.80 -13.28 0.27
N PRO A 332 -1.92 -14.57 -0.10
CA PRO A 332 -1.43 -15.65 0.76
C PRO A 332 0.08 -15.59 0.98
N ARG A 333 0.85 -15.19 -0.05
CA ARG A 333 2.31 -15.03 0.07
C ARG A 333 2.71 -13.74 0.81
N ILE A 334 1.78 -12.79 0.95
CA ILE A 334 1.97 -11.42 1.45
C ILE A 334 3.06 -10.70 0.63
N LYS A 335 3.01 -10.84 -0.70
CA LYS A 335 4.00 -10.26 -1.62
C LYS A 335 3.34 -9.53 -2.77
N GLY A 336 3.77 -8.30 -3.00
CA GLY A 336 3.40 -7.52 -4.19
C GLY A 336 4.56 -6.79 -4.84
N ASN A 337 5.73 -6.71 -4.19
CA ASN A 337 6.88 -5.97 -4.71
C ASN A 337 7.41 -6.56 -6.02
N HIS A 338 7.50 -7.89 -6.12
CA HIS A 338 7.95 -8.58 -7.33
C HIS A 338 7.01 -8.31 -8.51
N ASN A 339 5.70 -8.43 -8.30
CA ASN A 339 4.71 -8.11 -9.33
C ASN A 339 4.70 -6.61 -9.68
N ALA A 340 4.93 -5.73 -8.71
CA ALA A 340 5.07 -4.30 -8.94
C ALA A 340 6.26 -4.00 -9.86
N MET A 341 7.43 -4.61 -9.59
CA MET A 341 8.62 -4.46 -10.44
C MET A 341 8.38 -5.00 -11.86
N LEU A 342 7.81 -6.20 -11.97
CA LEU A 342 7.47 -6.80 -13.27
C LEU A 342 6.48 -5.94 -14.06
N SER A 343 5.51 -5.30 -13.39
CA SER A 343 4.55 -4.41 -14.04
C SER A 343 5.22 -3.16 -14.59
N GLY A 344 6.18 -2.58 -13.84
CA GLY A 344 6.95 -1.43 -14.30
C GLY A 344 7.79 -1.77 -15.53
N LYS A 345 8.47 -2.93 -15.51
CA LYS A 345 9.21 -3.45 -16.67
C LYS A 345 8.31 -3.64 -17.89
N ALA A 346 7.14 -4.28 -17.72
CA ALA A 346 6.22 -4.55 -18.83
C ALA A 346 5.63 -3.28 -19.43
N ALA A 347 5.27 -2.29 -18.61
CA ALA A 347 4.76 -1.01 -19.08
C ALA A 347 5.82 -0.21 -19.84
N ALA A 348 7.07 -0.21 -19.35
CA ALA A 348 8.20 0.40 -20.04
C ALA A 348 8.43 -0.22 -21.43
N GLU A 349 8.39 -1.55 -21.53
CA GLU A 349 8.53 -2.27 -22.81
C GLU A 349 7.41 -1.93 -23.79
N ALA A 350 6.16 -1.85 -23.32
CA ALA A 350 5.02 -1.48 -24.14
C ALA A 350 5.09 -0.02 -24.62
N ALA A 351 5.44 0.92 -23.73
CA ALA A 351 5.60 2.32 -24.10
C ALA A 351 6.75 2.52 -25.07
N PHE A 352 7.89 1.87 -24.84
CA PHE A 352 9.02 1.94 -25.76
C PHE A 352 8.65 1.45 -27.17
N ALA A 353 8.00 0.28 -27.27
CA ALA A 353 7.53 -0.23 -28.57
C ALA A 353 6.59 0.76 -29.26
N ALA A 354 5.64 1.34 -28.53
CA ALA A 354 4.72 2.34 -29.07
C ALA A 354 5.47 3.61 -29.55
N LEU A 355 6.44 4.10 -28.78
CA LEU A 355 7.26 5.26 -29.14
C LEU A 355 8.10 5.00 -30.41
N GLN A 356 8.67 3.80 -30.56
CA GLN A 356 9.41 3.40 -31.77
C GLN A 356 8.50 3.35 -33.02
N ASP A 357 7.22 3.01 -32.83
CA ASP A 357 6.20 3.07 -33.89
C ASP A 357 5.67 4.50 -34.14
N GLY A 358 6.21 5.52 -33.45
CA GLY A 358 5.77 6.91 -33.55
C GLY A 358 4.40 7.18 -32.92
N ARG A 359 3.93 6.29 -32.03
CA ARG A 359 2.67 6.44 -31.28
C ARG A 359 2.88 7.29 -30.03
N SER A 360 1.79 7.91 -29.58
CA SER A 360 1.72 8.68 -28.32
C SER A 360 0.27 8.81 -27.87
N SER A 361 0.06 8.93 -26.56
CA SER A 361 -1.23 9.25 -25.93
C SER A 361 -2.39 8.29 -26.24
N ASP A 362 -2.11 7.10 -26.79
CA ASP A 362 -3.07 6.03 -27.01
C ASP A 362 -2.98 4.96 -25.90
N GLU A 363 -3.70 3.85 -26.06
CA GLU A 363 -3.67 2.76 -25.08
C GLU A 363 -2.49 1.80 -25.32
N LEU A 364 -1.76 1.49 -24.24
CA LEU A 364 -0.69 0.50 -24.22
C LEU A 364 -1.24 -0.93 -24.02
N SER A 365 -2.08 -1.40 -24.93
CA SER A 365 -2.79 -2.70 -24.81
C SER A 365 -1.87 -3.93 -24.63
N ASP A 366 -0.62 -3.85 -25.10
CA ASP A 366 0.36 -4.93 -24.92
C ASP A 366 0.76 -5.10 -23.44
N TYR A 367 0.82 -4.00 -22.69
CA TYR A 367 1.06 -4.05 -21.24
C TYR A 367 -0.10 -4.75 -20.51
N GLU A 368 -1.34 -4.43 -20.87
CA GLU A 368 -2.53 -5.09 -20.31
C GLU A 368 -2.49 -6.61 -20.56
N THR A 369 -2.09 -7.01 -21.77
CA THR A 369 -1.97 -8.42 -22.18
C THR A 369 -0.87 -9.12 -21.39
N GLU A 370 0.34 -8.54 -21.33
CA GLU A 370 1.48 -9.12 -20.60
C GLU A 370 1.17 -9.30 -19.11
N VAL A 371 0.51 -8.34 -18.45
CA VAL A 371 0.16 -8.49 -17.04
C VAL A 371 -0.84 -9.64 -16.83
N ARG A 372 -1.84 -9.79 -17.70
CA ARG A 372 -2.88 -10.80 -17.53
C ARG A 372 -2.42 -12.21 -17.89
N GLU A 373 -1.58 -12.34 -18.91
CA GLU A 373 -1.16 -13.64 -19.46
C GLU A 373 0.25 -14.06 -19.02
N GLY A 374 1.08 -13.10 -18.63
CA GLY A 374 2.45 -13.28 -18.19
C GLY A 374 2.58 -13.71 -16.73
N ALA A 375 3.74 -13.39 -16.15
CA ALA A 375 4.13 -13.87 -14.83
C ALA A 375 3.18 -13.40 -13.71
N ILE A 376 2.73 -12.15 -13.76
CA ILE A 376 1.86 -11.54 -12.74
C ILE A 376 0.49 -12.24 -12.72
N GLY A 377 -0.16 -12.34 -13.89
CA GLY A 377 -1.46 -12.98 -14.02
C GLY A 377 -1.44 -14.44 -13.57
N LYS A 378 -0.37 -15.19 -13.90
CA LYS A 378 -0.17 -16.56 -13.43
C LYS A 378 0.00 -16.63 -11.91
N ASP A 379 0.82 -15.77 -11.31
CA ASP A 379 1.03 -15.70 -9.85
C ASP A 379 -0.28 -15.43 -9.10
N LEU A 380 -1.07 -14.44 -9.54
CA LEU A 380 -2.31 -14.05 -8.88
C LEU A 380 -3.47 -15.02 -9.13
N LYS A 381 -3.56 -15.59 -10.34
CA LYS A 381 -4.64 -16.53 -10.68
C LYS A 381 -4.58 -17.80 -9.83
N MET A 382 -3.38 -18.28 -9.47
CA MET A 382 -3.22 -19.48 -8.63
C MET A 382 -3.80 -19.34 -7.22
N VAL A 383 -3.86 -18.12 -6.70
CA VAL A 383 -4.27 -17.82 -5.31
C VAL A 383 -5.63 -17.12 -5.19
N ARG A 384 -6.31 -16.92 -6.33
CA ARG A 384 -7.45 -16.00 -6.47
C ARG A 384 -8.61 -16.24 -5.49
N ASN A 385 -8.84 -17.48 -5.05
CA ASN A 385 -10.00 -17.80 -4.21
C ASN A 385 -9.75 -17.68 -2.70
N VAL A 386 -8.50 -17.52 -2.24
CA VAL A 386 -8.18 -17.55 -0.79
C VAL A 386 -8.83 -16.40 -0.04
N LYS A 387 -8.72 -15.17 -0.54
CA LYS A 387 -9.32 -13.97 0.08
C LYS A 387 -10.86 -13.99 0.05
N PRO A 388 -11.53 -14.30 -1.07
CA PRO A 388 -12.99 -14.47 -1.08
C PRO A 388 -13.47 -15.52 -0.06
N MET A 389 -12.80 -16.68 0.02
CA MET A 389 -13.16 -17.73 0.98
C MET A 389 -13.02 -17.25 2.43
N TRP A 390 -11.94 -16.55 2.76
CA TRP A 390 -11.75 -16.01 4.10
C TRP A 390 -12.84 -14.98 4.43
N SER A 391 -13.09 -14.07 3.51
CA SER A 391 -14.06 -12.98 3.72
C SER A 391 -15.49 -13.50 3.89
N LYS A 392 -15.86 -14.59 3.21
CA LYS A 392 -17.23 -15.15 3.23
C LYS A 392 -17.45 -16.24 4.27
N TYR A 393 -16.44 -17.06 4.52
CA TYR A 393 -16.59 -18.31 5.28
C TYR A 393 -15.63 -18.40 6.49
N GLY A 394 -14.82 -17.37 6.72
CA GLY A 394 -13.89 -17.27 7.85
C GLY A 394 -12.56 -18.00 7.63
N LEU A 395 -11.66 -17.84 8.62
CA LEU A 395 -10.29 -18.31 8.58
C LEU A 395 -10.18 -19.83 8.38
N THR A 396 -10.93 -20.62 9.13
CA THR A 396 -10.88 -22.09 9.07
C THR A 396 -11.25 -22.62 7.68
N ALA A 397 -12.29 -22.05 7.06
CA ALA A 397 -12.69 -22.43 5.70
C ALA A 397 -11.63 -22.01 4.67
N SER A 398 -11.04 -20.83 4.83
CA SER A 398 -9.94 -20.36 3.96
C SER A 398 -8.71 -21.26 4.05
N LEU A 399 -8.28 -21.66 5.26
CA LEU A 399 -7.13 -22.55 5.43
C LEU A 399 -7.34 -23.93 4.80
N THR A 400 -8.54 -24.48 4.93
CA THR A 400 -8.85 -25.83 4.43
C THR A 400 -9.17 -25.82 2.93
N LEU A 401 -10.21 -25.10 2.51
CA LEU A 401 -10.68 -25.06 1.13
C LEU A 401 -9.77 -24.21 0.24
N GLY A 402 -9.22 -23.11 0.76
CA GLY A 402 -8.24 -22.29 0.03
C GLY A 402 -6.90 -23.01 -0.11
N GLY A 403 -6.48 -23.77 0.91
CA GLY A 403 -5.33 -24.66 0.80
C GLY A 403 -5.51 -25.71 -0.31
N LEU A 404 -6.67 -26.38 -0.34
CA LEU A 404 -7.03 -27.32 -1.41
C LEU A 404 -7.03 -26.65 -2.79
N ASP A 405 -7.64 -25.46 -2.91
CA ASP A 405 -7.71 -24.73 -4.17
C ASP A 405 -6.32 -24.34 -4.68
N MET A 406 -5.44 -23.84 -3.81
CA MET A 406 -4.06 -23.52 -4.19
C MET A 406 -3.31 -24.77 -4.65
N TRP A 407 -3.49 -25.91 -3.97
CA TRP A 407 -2.89 -27.18 -4.40
C TRP A 407 -3.34 -27.56 -5.81
N THR A 408 -4.64 -27.52 -6.09
CA THR A 408 -5.16 -27.96 -7.41
C THR A 408 -4.77 -26.99 -8.51
N ASN A 409 -4.74 -25.69 -8.24
CA ASN A 409 -4.23 -24.71 -9.21
C ASN A 409 -2.73 -24.94 -9.47
N ASN A 410 -1.94 -25.22 -8.44
CA ASN A 410 -0.50 -25.42 -8.57
C ASN A 410 -0.12 -26.74 -9.25
N THR A 411 -0.84 -27.84 -9.00
CA THR A 411 -0.48 -29.16 -9.54
C THR A 411 -1.25 -29.55 -10.80
N LEU A 412 -2.51 -29.11 -10.93
CA LEU A 412 -3.40 -29.50 -12.04
C LEU A 412 -3.76 -28.33 -12.96
N GLY A 413 -3.42 -27.10 -12.60
CA GLY A 413 -3.71 -25.90 -13.41
C GLY A 413 -5.17 -25.47 -13.38
N PHE A 414 -6.01 -26.00 -12.48
CA PHE A 414 -7.42 -25.61 -12.37
C PHE A 414 -7.92 -25.51 -10.92
N SER A 415 -9.07 -24.85 -10.76
CA SER A 415 -9.78 -24.71 -9.48
C SER A 415 -11.10 -25.46 -9.51
N PHE A 416 -11.38 -26.27 -8.48
CA PHE A 416 -12.71 -26.89 -8.30
C PHE A 416 -13.81 -25.88 -7.97
N PHE A 417 -13.43 -24.67 -7.55
CA PHE A 417 -14.34 -23.61 -7.12
C PHE A 417 -14.50 -22.52 -8.19
N GLY A 418 -13.89 -22.68 -9.36
CA GLY A 418 -13.88 -21.65 -10.41
C GLY A 418 -13.17 -20.38 -9.96
N THR A 419 -13.85 -19.25 -10.06
CA THR A 419 -13.38 -17.95 -9.54
C THR A 419 -14.48 -17.35 -8.69
N LEU A 420 -14.23 -17.24 -7.39
CA LEU A 420 -15.18 -16.66 -6.44
C LEU A 420 -15.10 -15.13 -6.45
N GLY A 421 -16.25 -14.47 -6.45
CA GLY A 421 -16.35 -13.01 -6.29
C GLY A 421 -16.17 -12.55 -4.85
N HIS A 422 -15.87 -11.27 -4.65
CA HIS A 422 -15.77 -10.61 -3.34
C HIS A 422 -17.12 -10.09 -2.84
N GLY A 423 -17.94 -9.54 -3.74
CA GLY A 423 -19.25 -8.96 -3.41
C GLY A 423 -19.16 -7.48 -3.01
N LYS A 424 -19.28 -7.18 -1.72
CA LYS A 424 -19.29 -5.79 -1.21
C LYS A 424 -17.90 -5.15 -1.27
N THR A 425 -17.82 -3.81 -1.31
CA THR A 425 -16.59 -3.07 -0.96
C THR A 425 -16.24 -3.21 0.53
N ASP A 426 -15.09 -2.70 0.95
CA ASP A 426 -14.68 -2.69 2.37
C ASP A 426 -15.46 -1.67 3.21
N ALA A 427 -15.82 -0.54 2.62
CA ALA A 427 -16.72 0.45 3.21
C ALA A 427 -18.11 -0.16 3.49
N GLU A 428 -18.73 -0.78 2.47
CA GLU A 428 -20.07 -1.41 2.56
C GLU A 428 -20.13 -2.64 3.47
N ALA A 429 -18.98 -3.24 3.81
CA ALA A 429 -18.92 -4.32 4.78
C ALA A 429 -19.16 -3.84 6.22
N THR A 430 -19.04 -2.54 6.50
CA THR A 430 -19.22 -1.97 7.84
C THR A 430 -20.65 -2.13 8.33
N GLY A 431 -20.81 -2.78 9.48
CA GLY A 431 -22.11 -3.01 10.10
C GLY A 431 -22.56 -1.82 10.96
N ILE A 432 -23.87 -1.72 11.21
CA ILE A 432 -24.43 -0.69 12.08
C ILE A 432 -24.02 -0.93 13.54
N SER A 433 -23.59 0.13 14.23
CA SER A 433 -23.02 0.05 15.59
C SER A 433 -23.92 -0.64 16.61
N ALA A 434 -25.24 -0.40 16.55
CA ALA A 434 -26.22 -1.02 17.44
C ALA A 434 -26.29 -2.57 17.37
N LYS A 435 -25.64 -3.21 16.39
CA LYS A 435 -25.53 -4.68 16.28
C LYS A 435 -24.23 -5.27 16.82
N PHE A 436 -23.34 -4.42 17.32
CA PHE A 436 -22.03 -4.84 17.80
C PHE A 436 -21.78 -4.31 19.21
N GLU A 437 -21.12 -5.12 20.02
CA GLU A 437 -20.62 -4.68 21.31
C GLU A 437 -19.31 -3.90 21.13
N PRO A 438 -19.12 -2.78 21.84
CA PRO A 438 -17.83 -2.12 21.94
C PRO A 438 -16.73 -3.08 22.43
N ILE A 439 -15.54 -2.99 21.85
CA ILE A 439 -14.40 -3.81 22.24
C ILE A 439 -13.61 -3.05 23.31
N ASP A 440 -13.46 -3.66 24.49
CA ASP A 440 -12.62 -3.12 25.56
C ASP A 440 -11.15 -3.47 25.29
N TYR A 441 -10.37 -2.45 24.92
CA TYR A 441 -8.94 -2.59 24.64
C TYR A 441 -8.11 -2.23 25.88
N PRO A 442 -7.15 -3.08 26.29
CA PRO A 442 -6.26 -2.76 27.40
C PRO A 442 -5.50 -1.46 27.17
N LYS A 443 -5.28 -0.70 28.24
CA LYS A 443 -4.45 0.50 28.17
C LYS A 443 -3.01 0.14 27.78
N PRO A 444 -2.35 0.96 26.95
CA PRO A 444 -0.93 0.79 26.65
C PRO A 444 -0.07 0.78 27.92
N ASP A 445 0.96 -0.07 27.96
CA ASP A 445 1.87 -0.21 29.11
C ASP A 445 3.16 0.64 29.00
N GLY A 446 3.36 1.28 27.84
CA GLY A 446 4.55 2.07 27.53
C GLY A 446 5.82 1.22 27.31
N LYS A 447 5.70 -0.10 27.24
CA LYS A 447 6.81 -1.05 27.08
C LYS A 447 6.64 -1.92 25.86
N LEU A 448 5.56 -2.71 25.81
CA LEU A 448 5.19 -3.52 24.65
C LEU A 448 4.12 -2.82 23.81
N SER A 449 3.22 -2.08 24.45
CA SER A 449 2.14 -1.34 23.81
C SER A 449 2.24 0.15 24.10
N PHE A 450 1.88 0.98 23.12
CA PHE A 450 2.00 2.44 23.20
C PHE A 450 0.71 3.13 22.76
N ASP A 451 0.45 4.32 23.31
CA ASP A 451 -0.63 5.16 22.78
C ASP A 451 -0.32 5.56 21.33
N ARG A 452 -1.39 5.81 20.57
CA ARG A 452 -1.30 6.04 19.13
C ARG A 452 -0.45 7.26 18.78
N LEU A 453 -0.56 8.36 19.50
CA LEU A 453 0.17 9.60 19.16
C LEU A 453 1.66 9.48 19.48
N THR A 454 2.02 8.87 20.61
CA THR A 454 3.42 8.55 20.91
C THR A 454 4.02 7.64 19.84
N ASN A 455 3.26 6.69 19.30
CA ASN A 455 3.75 5.82 18.22
C ASN A 455 3.86 6.57 16.88
N VAL A 456 2.92 7.44 16.56
CA VAL A 456 2.97 8.28 15.34
C VAL A 456 4.22 9.14 15.28
N SER A 457 4.73 9.64 16.42
CA SER A 457 5.99 10.40 16.42
C SER A 457 7.19 9.59 15.86
N PHE A 458 7.15 8.26 15.90
CA PHE A 458 8.17 7.36 15.34
C PHE A 458 8.01 7.10 13.83
N SER A 459 7.00 7.70 13.20
CA SER A 459 6.89 7.78 11.74
C SER A 459 7.57 9.02 11.15
N PHE A 460 7.97 9.96 12.02
CA PHE A 460 8.47 11.29 11.65
C PHE A 460 7.54 12.04 10.69
N THR A 461 6.24 11.75 10.74
CA THR A 461 5.26 12.43 9.89
C THR A 461 5.07 13.88 10.32
N ASN A 462 5.05 14.79 9.34
CA ASN A 462 4.78 16.20 9.58
C ASN A 462 4.20 16.85 8.31
N HIS A 463 3.41 17.92 8.50
CA HIS A 463 2.82 18.75 7.44
C HIS A 463 2.78 20.20 7.91
N GLU A 464 2.85 21.16 6.98
CA GLU A 464 2.63 22.58 7.27
C GLU A 464 1.20 22.81 7.77
N GLU A 465 1.03 23.43 8.95
CA GLU A 465 -0.27 23.60 9.60
C GLU A 465 -1.16 24.63 8.88
N SER A 466 -0.56 25.58 8.15
CA SER A 466 -1.29 26.62 7.43
C SER A 466 -1.82 26.18 6.06
N GLN A 467 -1.70 24.91 5.69
CA GLN A 467 -2.18 24.40 4.40
C GLN A 467 -3.62 23.85 4.48
N PRO A 468 -4.31 23.65 3.35
CA PRO A 468 -5.59 22.96 3.34
C PRO A 468 -5.45 21.50 3.78
N ALA A 469 -6.41 21.01 4.56
CA ALA A 469 -6.46 19.58 4.89
C ALA A 469 -6.60 18.74 3.61
N HIS A 470 -5.61 17.89 3.33
CA HIS A 470 -5.63 16.94 2.20
C HIS A 470 -6.61 15.77 2.38
N LEU A 471 -7.37 15.79 3.48
CA LEU A 471 -8.41 14.83 3.83
C LEU A 471 -9.76 15.52 3.67
N GLN A 472 -10.20 15.65 2.43
CA GLN A 472 -11.37 16.44 2.08
C GLN A 472 -12.64 15.66 2.39
N LEU A 473 -13.67 16.35 2.87
CA LEU A 473 -15.01 15.79 3.06
C LEU A 473 -15.88 16.26 1.90
N LYS A 474 -16.59 15.35 1.23
CA LYS A 474 -17.60 15.71 0.22
C LYS A 474 -18.76 16.49 0.86
N ASP A 475 -19.14 16.10 2.08
CA ASP A 475 -20.09 16.82 2.94
C ASP A 475 -19.56 16.83 4.39
N PRO A 476 -19.33 18.02 5.00
CA PRO A 476 -18.81 18.14 6.35
C PRO A 476 -19.79 17.69 7.46
N HIS A 477 -21.09 17.52 7.16
CA HIS A 477 -22.08 17.08 8.15
C HIS A 477 -22.19 15.57 8.28
N VAL A 478 -21.76 14.80 7.28
CA VAL A 478 -21.88 13.33 7.26
C VAL A 478 -21.21 12.64 8.47
N PRO A 479 -20.02 13.06 8.93
CA PRO A 479 -19.40 12.45 10.10
C PRO A 479 -20.28 12.50 11.35
N THR A 480 -20.90 13.64 11.65
CA THR A 480 -21.69 13.84 12.87
C THR A 480 -23.14 13.41 12.71
N SER A 481 -23.74 13.60 11.54
CA SER A 481 -25.16 13.32 11.30
C SER A 481 -25.45 11.89 10.83
N ILE A 482 -24.48 11.20 10.22
CA ILE A 482 -24.64 9.83 9.70
C ILE A 482 -23.69 8.87 10.38
N ASN A 483 -22.37 9.10 10.26
CA ASN A 483 -21.38 8.11 10.67
C ASN A 483 -21.35 7.90 12.19
N LEU A 484 -21.39 8.98 12.97
CA LEU A 484 -21.46 8.91 14.43
C LEU A 484 -22.68 8.13 14.93
N PRO A 485 -23.94 8.50 14.61
CA PRO A 485 -25.10 7.78 15.12
C PRO A 485 -25.26 6.36 14.54
N LYS A 486 -24.89 6.13 13.28
CA LYS A 486 -25.12 4.82 12.62
C LYS A 486 -23.98 3.83 12.84
N TYR A 487 -22.74 4.31 12.77
CA TYR A 487 -21.53 3.49 12.77
C TYR A 487 -20.56 3.84 13.90
N ALA A 488 -20.97 4.63 14.90
CA ALA A 488 -20.11 5.06 16.00
C ALA A 488 -18.80 5.74 15.54
N GLU A 489 -18.87 6.48 14.42
CA GLU A 489 -17.78 7.20 13.74
C GLU A 489 -16.45 6.43 13.73
N PRO A 490 -16.31 5.42 12.85
CA PRO A 490 -15.19 4.49 12.87
C PRO A 490 -13.86 5.15 12.46
N ALA A 491 -13.86 6.36 11.91
CA ALA A 491 -12.62 7.07 11.55
C ALA A 491 -11.69 7.30 12.74
N GLN A 492 -12.27 7.45 13.93
CA GLN A 492 -11.54 7.58 15.19
C GLN A 492 -10.72 6.32 15.54
N ARG A 493 -11.06 5.16 14.95
CA ARG A 493 -10.48 3.86 15.24
C ARG A 493 -9.66 3.31 14.08
N TYR A 494 -10.22 3.25 12.87
CA TYR A 494 -9.49 2.69 11.72
C TYR A 494 -8.26 3.52 11.34
N CYS A 495 -8.23 4.82 11.69
CA CYS A 495 -7.09 5.66 11.41
C CYS A 495 -5.90 5.23 12.31
N PRO A 496 -4.78 4.80 11.71
CA PRO A 496 -3.61 4.35 12.46
C PRO A 496 -2.84 5.52 13.09
N ALA A 497 -3.25 6.77 12.84
CA ALA A 497 -2.49 7.95 13.21
C ALA A 497 -3.25 9.00 14.05
N GLY A 498 -4.52 8.76 14.40
CA GLY A 498 -5.26 9.69 15.25
C GLY A 498 -5.56 11.02 14.58
N VAL A 499 -5.81 10.99 13.27
CA VAL A 499 -6.17 12.18 12.50
C VAL A 499 -7.60 12.63 12.78
N TYR A 500 -8.52 11.69 13.04
CA TYR A 500 -9.94 12.01 13.23
C TYR A 500 -10.34 11.85 14.68
N GLU A 501 -11.06 12.83 15.20
CA GLU A 501 -11.70 12.79 16.51
C GLU A 501 -13.07 13.45 16.47
N VAL A 502 -13.96 13.02 17.36
CA VAL A 502 -15.21 13.71 17.65
C VAL A 502 -15.07 14.36 19.01
N VAL A 503 -15.04 15.69 19.02
CA VAL A 503 -15.00 16.50 20.24
C VAL A 503 -16.42 16.90 20.60
N GLU A 504 -16.79 16.77 21.87
CA GLU A 504 -18.08 17.23 22.37
C GLU A 504 -17.95 18.67 22.88
N ASP A 505 -18.75 19.59 22.33
CA ASP A 505 -18.83 20.98 22.76
C ASP A 505 -20.28 21.37 23.12
N GLU A 506 -20.50 22.63 23.54
CA GLU A 506 -21.83 23.13 23.94
C GLU A 506 -22.88 23.03 22.82
N SER A 507 -22.46 22.97 21.55
CA SER A 507 -23.32 22.85 20.37
C SER A 507 -23.51 21.40 19.90
N GLY A 508 -22.84 20.43 20.55
CA GLY A 508 -22.93 19.01 20.26
C GLY A 508 -21.62 18.40 19.75
N PRO A 509 -21.68 17.23 19.09
CA PRO A 509 -20.49 16.58 18.56
C PRO A 509 -19.94 17.32 17.34
N ARG A 510 -18.65 17.64 17.36
CA ARG A 510 -17.90 18.26 16.26
C ARG A 510 -16.80 17.34 15.78
N PHE A 511 -16.76 17.08 14.47
CA PHE A 511 -15.72 16.27 13.84
C PHE A 511 -14.49 17.12 13.55
N VAL A 512 -13.32 16.68 13.98
CA VAL A 512 -12.04 17.38 13.84
C VAL A 512 -11.07 16.54 13.02
N ILE A 513 -10.33 17.18 12.12
CA ILE A 513 -9.32 16.57 11.26
C ILE A 513 -7.94 17.17 11.60
N ASN A 514 -7.15 16.43 12.37
CA ASN A 514 -5.76 16.72 12.72
C ASN A 514 -4.82 16.19 11.60
N PHE A 515 -4.92 16.79 10.41
CA PHE A 515 -4.27 16.26 9.21
C PHE A 515 -2.74 16.22 9.31
N GLN A 516 -2.11 17.03 10.17
CA GLN A 516 -0.66 16.98 10.39
C GLN A 516 -0.14 15.60 10.83
N ASN A 517 -0.99 14.79 11.47
CA ASN A 517 -0.65 13.44 11.90
C ASN A 517 -0.72 12.40 10.77
N CYS A 518 -1.19 12.74 9.57
CA CYS A 518 -1.51 11.76 8.55
C CYS A 518 -0.26 10.96 8.13
N VAL A 519 -0.36 9.63 8.10
CA VAL A 519 0.75 8.77 7.64
C VAL A 519 0.58 8.27 6.20
N HIS A 520 -0.30 8.92 5.44
CA HIS A 520 -0.56 8.62 4.02
C HIS A 520 -0.97 7.15 3.76
N CYS A 521 -1.56 6.47 4.75
CA CYS A 521 -1.91 5.05 4.66
C CYS A 521 -3.07 4.75 3.71
N LYS A 522 -3.90 5.76 3.37
CA LYS A 522 -5.11 5.68 2.53
C LYS A 522 -6.32 4.94 3.13
N THR A 523 -6.25 4.45 4.36
CA THR A 523 -7.35 3.68 4.98
C THR A 523 -8.67 4.43 5.08
N CYS A 524 -8.64 5.72 5.37
CA CYS A 524 -9.85 6.54 5.53
C CYS A 524 -10.67 6.64 4.25
N ASP A 525 -10.02 6.87 3.11
CA ASP A 525 -10.63 6.88 1.77
C ASP A 525 -11.25 5.50 1.42
N ILE A 526 -10.65 4.41 1.93
CA ILE A 526 -11.09 3.03 1.68
C ILE A 526 -12.26 2.60 2.59
N LYS A 527 -12.18 2.91 3.89
CA LYS A 527 -13.00 2.29 4.94
C LYS A 527 -14.13 3.17 5.46
N ASP A 528 -14.18 4.45 5.10
CA ASP A 528 -15.31 5.30 5.44
C ASP A 528 -16.62 4.69 4.89
N PRO A 529 -17.57 4.28 5.75
CA PRO A 529 -18.81 3.63 5.33
C PRO A 529 -19.71 4.51 4.48
N SER A 530 -19.51 5.84 4.51
CA SER A 530 -20.25 6.80 3.69
C SER A 530 -19.48 7.22 2.42
N GLN A 531 -18.23 6.75 2.22
CA GLN A 531 -17.35 7.16 1.12
C GLN A 531 -17.31 8.69 0.92
N ASN A 532 -17.30 9.41 2.04
CA ASN A 532 -17.32 10.86 2.16
C ASN A 532 -15.91 11.46 2.21
N ILE A 533 -14.94 10.73 2.78
CA ILE A 533 -13.54 11.16 2.81
C ILE A 533 -12.88 10.93 1.45
N ASN A 534 -12.29 11.99 0.90
CA ASN A 534 -11.46 11.98 -0.28
C ASN A 534 -10.01 12.31 0.10
N TRP A 535 -9.10 11.34 0.02
CA TRP A 535 -7.66 11.60 0.23
C TRP A 535 -7.06 12.19 -1.05
N THR A 536 -6.51 13.40 -0.96
CA THR A 536 -5.66 14.04 -1.97
C THR A 536 -4.24 14.15 -1.43
N VAL A 537 -3.30 14.55 -2.29
CA VAL A 537 -1.94 14.84 -1.84
C VAL A 537 -1.91 16.16 -1.04
N PRO A 538 -1.13 16.25 0.07
CA PRO A 538 -0.70 17.53 0.63
C PRO A 538 0.43 18.12 -0.23
N GLN A 539 1.05 19.19 0.29
CA GLN A 539 2.30 19.71 -0.26
C GLN A 539 3.37 18.62 -0.37
N GLY A 540 4.20 18.70 -1.42
CA GLY A 540 5.25 17.73 -1.65
C GLY A 540 6.35 17.80 -0.59
N GLY A 541 6.93 16.64 -0.25
CA GLY A 541 7.97 16.51 0.78
C GLY A 541 7.41 16.26 2.19
N GLU A 542 6.09 16.40 2.37
CA GLU A 542 5.41 16.19 3.64
C GLU A 542 4.86 14.76 3.82
N GLY A 543 4.45 14.45 5.05
CA GLY A 543 4.00 13.13 5.45
C GLY A 543 5.07 12.34 6.17
N PRO A 544 4.94 11.00 6.25
CA PRO A 544 5.93 10.15 6.90
C PRO A 544 7.32 10.36 6.34
N ASN A 545 8.30 10.35 7.24
CA ASN A 545 9.70 10.24 6.88
C ASN A 545 10.24 8.93 7.46
N TYR A 546 9.83 7.83 6.83
CA TYR A 546 10.22 6.51 7.26
C TYR A 546 11.70 6.27 6.98
N PRO A 547 12.49 5.78 7.97
CA PRO A 547 13.91 5.51 7.76
C PRO A 547 14.08 4.27 6.88
N ASN A 548 14.03 3.07 7.45
CA ASN A 548 14.27 1.80 6.77
C ASN A 548 13.00 0.90 6.78
N MET A 549 11.82 1.48 6.60
CA MET A 549 10.53 0.78 6.69
C MET A 549 10.14 -0.08 5.47
#